data_AF-A0A530BR85-F1
#
_entry.id   AF-A0A530BR85-F1
#
_cell.length_a   1.000
_cell.length_b   1.000
_cell.length_c   1.000
_cell.angle_alpha   90.00
_cell.angle_beta   90.00
_cell.angle_gamma   90.00
#
_symmetry.space_group_name_H-M   'P 1'
#
loop_
_entity.id
_entity.type
_entity.pdbx_description
1 polymer ?
#
loop_
_entity_poly.entity_id
_entity_poly.type
_entity_poly.pdbx_seq_one_letter_code
_entity_poly.pdbx_strand_id
1 'polypeptide(L)'
;ALVLFSRDRDTVWPGGDKVFLIRPGARKSVPISCNPGENICWGAWVNGDDQVSAGVGPDNDQPCDTCCFICVEHSTETIDLAE
;
A
#
# COMPACT_ATOMS: atom_id res chain seq x y z
N ALA A 1 2.80 4.88 -9.98
CA ALA A 1 2.21 5.32 -8.70
C ALA A 1 1.66 4.10 -7.99
N LEU A 2 1.63 4.10 -6.66
CA LEU A 2 1.06 3.03 -5.85
C LEU A 2 0.38 3.63 -4.61
N VAL A 3 -0.78 3.08 -4.27
CA VAL A 3 -1.57 3.42 -3.09
C VAL A 3 -2.03 2.12 -2.43
N LEU A 4 -2.18 2.18 -1.11
CA LEU A 4 -2.71 1.09 -0.30
C LEU A 4 -4.05 1.53 0.31
N PHE A 5 -5.05 0.67 0.24
CA PHE A 5 -6.41 0.93 0.72
C PHE A 5 -6.77 -0.08 1.80
N SER A 6 -7.22 0.40 2.96
CA SER A 6 -7.89 -0.48 3.90
C SER A 6 -9.27 -0.85 3.35
N ARG A 7 -9.66 -2.12 3.50
CA ARG A 7 -11.01 -2.60 3.20
C ARG A 7 -11.93 -2.59 4.43
N ASP A 8 -11.35 -2.42 5.62
CA ASP A 8 -12.09 -2.48 6.88
C ASP A 8 -12.38 -1.09 7.47
N ARG A 9 -11.65 -0.06 7.03
CA ARG A 9 -11.89 1.33 7.44
C ARG A 9 -11.58 2.32 6.32
N ASP A 10 -12.07 3.54 6.50
CA ASP A 10 -11.76 4.66 5.60
C ASP A 10 -10.33 5.16 5.84
N THR A 11 -9.36 4.43 5.32
CA THR A 11 -7.94 4.78 5.43
C THR A 11 -7.19 4.37 4.17
N VAL A 12 -6.37 5.30 3.69
CA VAL A 12 -5.57 5.17 2.48
C VAL A 12 -4.14 5.60 2.79
N TRP A 13 -3.15 4.86 2.30
CA TRP A 13 -1.73 5.21 2.43
C TRP A 13 -1.10 5.48 1.06
N PRO A 14 -0.32 6.57 0.91
CA PRO A 14 0.09 7.52 1.96
C PRO A 14 -1.01 8.51 2.37
N GLY A 15 -2.13 8.56 1.64
CA GLY A 15 -3.26 9.46 1.92
C GLY A 15 -3.02 10.90 1.49
N GLY A 16 -4.05 11.74 1.60
CA GLY A 16 -3.98 13.17 1.26
C GLY A 16 -3.54 13.44 -0.18
N ASP A 17 -4.16 12.72 -1.13
CA ASP A 17 -3.90 12.81 -2.58
C ASP A 17 -2.45 12.52 -3.01
N LYS A 18 -1.68 11.85 -2.14
CA LYS A 18 -0.31 11.43 -2.43
C LYS A 18 -0.26 9.98 -2.88
N VAL A 19 0.81 9.66 -3.60
CA VAL A 19 1.11 8.30 -4.09
C VAL A 19 2.55 7.91 -3.78
N PHE A 20 2.81 6.62 -3.64
CA PHE A 20 4.18 6.12 -3.63
C PHE A 20 4.71 6.04 -5.07
N LEU A 21 5.76 6.80 -5.36
CA LEU A 21 6.51 6.65 -6.61
C LEU A 21 7.49 5.47 -6.48
N ILE A 22 7.45 4.58 -7.47
CA ILE A 22 8.31 3.39 -7.60
C ILE A 22 8.94 3.45 -8.99
N ARG A 23 10.26 3.35 -9.07
CA ARG A 23 10.99 3.35 -10.35
C ARG A 23 10.85 1.98 -11.04
N PRO A 24 10.91 1.90 -12.37
CA PRO A 24 10.95 0.63 -13.09
C PRO A 24 12.03 -0.30 -12.54
N GLY A 25 11.68 -1.56 -12.27
CA GLY A 25 12.60 -2.57 -11.72
C GLY A 25 12.99 -2.40 -10.25
N ALA A 26 12.54 -1.33 -9.58
CA ALA A 26 12.86 -1.10 -8.18
C ALA A 26 11.91 -1.83 -7.23
N ARG A 27 12.43 -2.22 -6.06
CA ARG A 27 11.63 -2.63 -4.90
C ARG A 27 11.59 -1.47 -3.90
N LYS A 28 10.46 -1.27 -3.25
CA LYS A 28 10.28 -0.22 -2.24
C LYS A 28 9.51 -0.79 -1.05
N SER A 29 10.07 -0.62 0.14
CA SER A 29 9.38 -0.88 1.40
C SER A 29 8.85 0.44 1.93
N VAL A 30 7.60 0.44 2.40
CA VAL A 30 6.96 1.62 2.99
C VAL A 30 6.35 1.24 4.34
N PRO A 31 6.60 2.01 5.41
CA PRO A 31 5.90 1.79 6.66
C PRO A 31 4.45 2.26 6.52
N ILE A 32 3.51 1.47 7.04
CA ILE A 32 2.10 1.83 7.15
C ILE A 32 1.63 1.56 8.58
N SER A 33 0.63 2.31 9.02
CA SER A 33 0.02 2.15 10.34
C SER A 33 -1.35 1.49 10.18
N CYS A 34 -1.38 0.16 10.15
CA CYS A 34 -2.60 -0.64 10.08
C CYS A 34 -2.92 -1.32 11.42
N ASN A 35 -4.20 -1.63 11.64
CA ASN A 35 -4.60 -2.46 12.79
C ASN A 35 -4.38 -3.94 12.46
N PRO A 36 -3.96 -4.76 13.44
CA PRO A 36 -3.81 -6.20 13.22
C PRO A 36 -5.10 -6.83 12.71
N GLY A 37 -4.99 -7.65 11.66
CA GLY A 37 -6.12 -8.28 10.99
C GLY A 37 -6.75 -7.45 9.87
N GLU A 38 -6.37 -6.17 9.68
CA GLU A 38 -6.91 -5.35 8.60
C GLU A 38 -6.57 -5.93 7.22
N ASN A 39 -7.58 -6.04 6.36
CA ASN A 39 -7.41 -6.38 4.96
C ASN A 39 -7.02 -5.12 4.17
N ILE A 40 -5.84 -5.18 3.56
CA ILE A 40 -5.25 -4.07 2.82
C ILE A 40 -5.04 -4.50 1.38
N CYS A 41 -5.57 -3.72 0.44
CA CYS A 41 -5.36 -3.94 -0.98
C CYS A 41 -4.43 -2.87 -1.57
N TRP A 42 -3.62 -3.24 -2.55
CA TRP A 42 -2.80 -2.29 -3.29
C TRP A 42 -3.38 -1.99 -4.66
N GLY A 43 -3.30 -0.72 -5.06
CA GLY A 43 -3.61 -0.24 -6.40
C GLY A 43 -2.40 0.48 -6.98
N ALA A 44 -2.11 0.23 -8.26
CA ALA A 44 -0.97 0.83 -8.94
C ALA A 44 -1.33 1.26 -10.37
N TRP A 45 -0.64 2.27 -10.88
CA TRP A 45 -0.86 2.81 -12.23
C TRP A 45 0.37 3.55 -12.76
N VAL A 46 0.41 3.85 -14.06
CA VAL A 46 1.45 4.70 -14.65
C VAL A 46 1.25 6.15 -14.16
N ASN A 47 2.31 6.79 -13.67
CA ASN A 47 2.15 8.15 -13.14
C ASN A 47 1.82 9.13 -14.27
N GLY A 48 0.65 9.76 -14.21
CA GLY A 48 0.12 10.62 -15.27
C GLY A 48 -0.73 9.89 -16.32
N ASP A 49 -0.92 8.58 -16.19
CA ASP A 49 -1.77 7.77 -17.05
C ASP A 49 -2.43 6.63 -16.22
N ASP A 50 -3.67 6.86 -15.79
CA ASP A 50 -4.44 5.92 -14.98
C ASP A 50 -5.09 4.78 -15.80
N GLN A 51 -5.08 4.87 -17.13
CA GLN A 51 -5.65 3.84 -18.01
C GLN A 51 -4.82 2.55 -17.95
N VAL A 52 -3.55 2.66 -17.58
CA VAL A 52 -2.66 1.53 -17.36
C VAL A 52 -2.54 1.30 -15.85
N SER A 53 -3.38 0.40 -15.35
CA SER A 53 -3.50 0.08 -13.92
C SER A 53 -3.18 -1.38 -13.58
N ALA A 54 -2.97 -1.65 -12.30
CA ALA A 54 -2.82 -2.97 -11.71
C ALA A 54 -3.39 -2.99 -10.28
N GLY A 55 -3.67 -4.19 -9.77
CA GLY A 55 -4.29 -4.37 -8.47
C GLY A 55 -5.73 -3.86 -8.49
N VAL A 56 -6.09 -3.07 -7.48
CA VAL A 56 -7.45 -2.46 -7.38
C VAL A 56 -7.56 -1.11 -8.11
N GLY A 57 -6.52 -0.71 -8.83
CA GLY A 57 -6.49 0.58 -9.55
C GLY A 57 -6.34 1.81 -8.64
N PRO A 58 -6.30 3.02 -9.21
CA PRO A 58 -6.21 4.28 -8.45
C PRO A 58 -7.46 4.58 -7.62
N ASP A 59 -8.62 4.11 -8.07
CA ASP A 59 -9.92 4.42 -7.46
C ASP A 59 -10.45 3.30 -6.56
N ASN A 60 -9.65 2.26 -6.32
CA ASN A 60 -9.98 1.15 -5.42
C ASN A 60 -11.22 0.32 -5.85
N ASP A 61 -11.58 0.36 -7.13
CA ASP A 61 -12.80 -0.17 -7.72
C ASP A 61 -12.58 -1.37 -8.65
N GLN A 62 -11.33 -1.65 -9.02
CA GLN A 62 -11.02 -2.76 -9.92
C GLN A 62 -11.07 -4.11 -9.18
N PRO A 63 -11.68 -5.14 -9.79
CA PRO A 63 -11.75 -6.46 -9.19
C PRO A 63 -10.35 -7.10 -9.17
N CYS A 64 -9.93 -7.57 -8.00
CA CYS A 64 -8.63 -8.21 -7.87
C CYS A 64 -8.54 -9.03 -6.57
N ASP A 65 -8.36 -10.34 -6.72
CA ASP A 65 -8.35 -11.29 -5.60
C ASP A 65 -6.96 -11.49 -4.98
N THR A 66 -5.90 -11.13 -5.70
CA THR A 66 -4.51 -11.43 -5.34
C THR A 66 -3.69 -10.22 -4.92
N CYS A 67 -4.28 -9.02 -4.95
CA CYS A 67 -3.61 -7.77 -4.58
C CYS A 67 -3.93 -7.31 -3.16
N CYS A 68 -4.50 -8.18 -2.34
CA CYS A 68 -4.81 -7.87 -0.95
C CYS A 68 -3.99 -8.75 0.00
N PHE A 69 -3.67 -8.21 1.17
CA PHE A 69 -2.94 -8.88 2.22
C PHE A 69 -3.51 -8.49 3.58
N ILE A 70 -3.36 -9.38 4.55
CA ILE A 70 -3.75 -9.11 5.93
C ILE A 70 -2.60 -8.38 6.62
N CYS A 71 -2.90 -7.26 7.26
CA CYS A 71 -2.01 -6.58 8.17
C CYS A 71 -1.74 -7.51 9.36
N VAL A 72 -0.55 -8.07 9.38
CA VAL A 72 -0.05 -8.82 10.53
C VAL A 72 0.96 -7.95 11.26
N GLU A 73 0.98 -8.06 12.59
CA GLU A 73 1.95 -7.36 13.41
C GLU A 73 3.35 -7.87 13.05
N HIS A 74 4.08 -7.08 12.27
CA HIS A 74 5.52 -7.26 12.09
C HIS A 74 6.21 -6.33 13.07
N SER A 75 6.65 -6.86 14.21
CA SER A 75 7.59 -6.14 15.06
C SER A 75 8.90 -5.98 14.26
N THR A 76 9.16 -4.77 13.79
CA THR A 76 10.55 -4.41 13.49
C THR A 76 11.20 -4.23 14.85
N GLU A 77 11.95 -5.23 15.32
CA GLU A 77 12.70 -5.11 16.57
C GLU A 77 13.59 -3.87 16.48
N THR A 78 13.35 -2.92 17.38
CA THR A 78 14.22 -1.76 17.53
C THR A 78 15.33 -2.19 18.47
N ILE A 79 16.54 -2.41 17.92
CA ILE A 79 17.71 -2.72 18.74
C ILE A 79 18.28 -1.39 19.22
N ASP A 80 18.00 -1.04 20.46
CA ASP A 80 18.67 0.09 21.13
C ASP A 80 20.10 -0.34 21.48
N LEU A 81 21.08 0.28 20.84
CA LEU A 81 22.49 0.13 21.22
C LEU A 81 22.71 0.96 22.49
N ALA A 82 22.95 0.29 23.62
CA ALA A 82 23.37 0.96 24.84
C ALA A 82 24.75 1.61 24.64
N GLU A 83 24.87 2.88 25.08
CA GLU A 83 26.10 3.70 25.04
C GLU A 83 27.23 3.10 25.90
#